data_AF-A3YC22-F1
#
_entry.id   AF-A3YC22-F1
#
_cell.length_a   1.000
_cell.length_b   1.000
_cell.length_c   1.000
_cell.angle_alpha   90.00
_cell.angle_beta   90.00
_cell.angle_gamma   90.00
#
_symmetry.space_group_name_H-M   'P 1'
#
loop_
_entity.id
_entity.type
_entity.pdbx_description
1 polymer ?
#
loop_
_entity_poly.entity_id
_entity_poly.type
_entity_poly.pdbx_seq_one_letter_code
_entity_poly.pdbx_strand_id
1 'polypeptide(L)'
;MELTRKKPRDFVYIDELREADADWPNYFLGNKVWVFFDSYDAKLAGDEPYSRIVVCCDNETGWTLHKGCTELDQVRDVANKITTPISQQQLIELGFTKWHGWYE
;
A
#
# COMPACT_ATOMS: atom_id res chain seq x y z
N MET A 1 8.30 -25.84 28.29
CA MET A 1 8.67 -25.29 26.97
C MET A 1 7.40 -24.72 26.37
N GLU A 2 7.22 -23.39 26.49
CA GLU A 2 6.02 -22.71 25.99
C GLU A 2 5.96 -22.77 24.47
N LEU A 3 4.84 -23.25 23.95
CA LEU A 3 4.52 -23.20 22.52
C LEU A 3 4.13 -21.75 22.18
N THR A 4 5.07 -20.96 21.68
CA THR A 4 4.80 -19.61 21.19
C THR A 4 4.02 -19.71 19.88
N ARG A 5 2.73 -19.34 19.89
CA ARG A 5 1.90 -19.21 18.69
C ARG A 5 2.56 -18.24 17.70
N LYS A 6 2.74 -18.65 16.45
CA LYS A 6 3.16 -17.78 15.34
C LYS A 6 2.03 -16.77 15.05
N LYS A 7 2.37 -15.48 15.10
CA LYS A 7 1.53 -14.31 14.76
C LYS A 7 0.88 -14.45 13.36
N PRO A 8 -0.24 -13.76 13.07
CA PRO A 8 -0.79 -13.68 11.72
C PRO A 8 0.32 -13.14 10.80
N ARG A 9 0.55 -13.76 9.64
CA ARG A 9 1.72 -13.43 8.81
C ARG A 9 1.36 -12.30 7.87
N ASP A 10 1.31 -11.09 8.41
CA ASP A 10 1.46 -9.88 7.59
C ASP A 10 2.88 -9.87 7.04
N PHE A 11 3.01 -9.70 5.73
CA PHE A 11 4.29 -9.48 5.07
C PHE A 11 4.33 -8.06 4.55
N VAL A 12 5.26 -7.27 5.06
CA VAL A 12 5.53 -5.92 4.56
C VAL A 12 6.69 -5.99 3.56
N TYR A 13 6.45 -5.53 2.34
CA TYR A 13 7.43 -5.50 1.25
C TYR A 13 8.02 -4.11 1.04
N ILE A 14 7.22 -3.06 1.24
CA ILE A 14 7.63 -1.66 1.11
C ILE A 14 7.01 -0.88 2.27
N ASP A 15 7.82 -0.04 2.90
CA ASP A 15 7.41 0.91 3.93
C ASP A 15 8.42 2.07 3.93
N GLU A 16 8.18 3.08 3.09
CA GLU A 16 9.12 4.20 2.94
C GLU A 16 8.47 5.49 2.40
N LEU A 17 9.13 6.62 2.65
CA LEU A 17 8.78 7.92 2.07
C LEU A 17 9.46 8.10 0.72
N ARG A 18 8.67 8.30 -0.34
CA ARG A 18 9.16 8.56 -1.70
C ARG A 18 8.81 9.98 -2.15
N GLU A 19 9.62 10.55 -3.03
CA GLU A 19 9.36 11.88 -3.59
C GLU A 19 8.05 11.88 -4.37
N ALA A 20 7.30 12.95 -4.25
CA ALA A 20 6.05 13.19 -4.94
C ALA A 20 6.18 14.39 -5.88
N ASP A 21 5.40 14.39 -6.96
CA ASP A 21 5.33 15.55 -7.85
C ASP A 21 4.58 16.72 -7.19
N ALA A 22 4.49 17.86 -7.86
CA ALA A 22 3.89 19.08 -7.29
C ALA A 22 2.34 19.06 -7.26
N ASP A 23 1.70 18.03 -7.82
CA ASP A 23 0.26 17.99 -8.03
C ASP A 23 -0.50 17.27 -6.91
N TRP A 24 0.16 16.90 -5.81
CA TRP A 24 -0.52 16.35 -4.63
C TRP A 24 -1.20 17.43 -3.79
N PRO A 25 -2.36 17.12 -3.18
CA PRO A 25 -3.08 18.06 -2.34
C PRO A 25 -2.33 18.36 -1.03
N ASN A 26 -1.57 17.40 -0.52
CA ASN A 26 -0.79 17.46 0.72
C ASN A 26 0.50 16.64 0.55
N TYR A 27 1.44 16.83 1.48
CA TYR A 27 2.69 16.09 1.52
C TYR A 27 3.12 15.82 2.96
N PHE A 28 3.89 14.75 3.14
CA PHE A 28 4.82 14.65 4.26
C PHE A 28 6.03 15.56 4.04
N LEU A 29 6.87 15.67 5.08
CA LEU A 29 8.06 16.51 5.08
C LEU A 29 8.94 16.27 3.84
N GLY A 30 9.25 17.34 3.13
CA GLY A 30 10.15 17.31 1.96
C GLY A 30 9.47 16.90 0.66
N ASN A 31 8.17 17.21 0.48
CA ASN A 31 7.39 16.87 -0.72
C ASN A 31 7.38 15.36 -1.00
N LYS A 32 7.13 14.58 0.06
CA LYS A 32 7.13 13.12 0.00
C LYS A 32 5.75 12.56 0.29
N VAL A 33 5.48 11.39 -0.27
CA VAL A 33 4.33 10.54 0.06
C VAL A 33 4.83 9.24 0.66
N TRP A 34 4.04 8.67 1.56
CA TRP A 34 4.35 7.40 2.18
C TRP A 34 3.82 6.27 1.30
N VAL A 35 4.68 5.31 0.97
CA VAL A 35 4.33 4.13 0.18
C VAL A 35 4.44 2.91 1.07
N PHE A 36 3.34 2.17 1.17
CA PHE A 36 3.24 0.96 1.96
C PHE A 36 2.74 -0.19 1.07
N PHE A 37 3.42 -1.33 1.10
CA PHE A 37 2.99 -2.55 0.41
C PHE A 37 3.03 -3.71 1.39
N ASP A 38 1.87 -4.27 1.71
CA ASP A 38 1.71 -5.47 2.50
C ASP A 38 0.90 -6.57 1.80
N SER A 39 1.04 -7.79 2.31
CA SER A 39 0.14 -8.89 2.02
C SER A 39 -0.22 -9.62 3.30
N TYR A 40 -1.48 -10.05 3.38
CA TYR A 40 -2.00 -10.84 4.48
C TYR A 40 -2.44 -12.22 4.01
N ASP A 41 -1.90 -13.25 4.65
CA ASP A 41 -2.30 -14.64 4.48
C ASP A 41 -3.26 -15.02 5.62
N ALA A 42 -4.57 -14.97 5.33
CA ALA A 42 -5.65 -15.27 6.26
C ALA A 42 -5.58 -16.71 6.79
N LYS A 43 -5.50 -16.86 8.13
CA LYS A 43 -5.44 -18.17 8.81
C LYS A 43 -6.57 -18.40 9.79
N LEU A 44 -7.43 -17.41 9.97
CA LEU A 44 -8.61 -17.46 10.83
C LEU A 44 -9.86 -17.56 9.96
N ALA A 45 -10.86 -18.28 10.44
CA ALA A 45 -12.13 -18.39 9.74
C ALA A 45 -12.83 -17.02 9.71
N GLY A 46 -13.12 -16.52 8.51
CA GLY A 46 -13.76 -15.22 8.29
C GLY A 46 -12.84 -14.14 7.74
N ASP A 47 -11.53 -14.36 7.72
CA ASP A 47 -10.56 -13.43 7.14
C ASP A 47 -10.38 -13.70 5.63
N GLU A 48 -10.33 -12.63 4.84
CA GLU A 48 -10.01 -12.70 3.42
C GLU A 48 -8.53 -12.32 3.19
N PRO A 49 -7.74 -13.19 2.52
CA PRO A 49 -6.34 -12.93 2.27
C PRO A 49 -6.17 -11.88 1.17
N TYR A 50 -5.27 -10.92 1.37
CA TYR A 50 -5.09 -9.79 0.45
C TYR A 50 -3.62 -9.47 0.15
N SER A 51 -3.42 -8.67 -0.88
CA SER A 51 -2.17 -7.97 -1.18
C SER A 51 -2.53 -6.56 -1.64
N ARG A 52 -1.89 -5.55 -1.06
CA ARG A 52 -2.26 -4.16 -1.37
C ARG A 52 -1.08 -3.21 -1.35
N ILE A 53 -1.17 -2.16 -2.15
CA ILE A 53 -0.26 -1.02 -2.09
C ILE A 53 -1.06 0.19 -1.69
N VAL A 54 -0.54 0.97 -0.76
CA VAL A 54 -1.12 2.20 -0.28
C VAL A 54 -0.12 3.32 -0.47
N VAL A 55 -0.58 4.44 -1.03
CA VAL A 55 0.20 5.66 -1.17
C VAL A 55 -0.55 6.78 -0.45
N CYS A 56 -0.01 7.23 0.68
CA CYS A 56 -0.61 8.25 1.52
C CYS A 56 0.09 9.59 1.33
N CYS A 57 -0.67 10.67 1.29
CA CYS A 57 -0.12 12.04 1.33
C CYS A 57 -0.34 12.75 2.67
N ASP A 58 -1.23 12.20 3.50
CA ASP A 58 -1.42 12.54 4.90
C ASP A 58 -2.07 11.33 5.61
N ASN A 59 -2.63 11.53 6.81
CA ASN A 59 -3.28 10.46 7.57
C ASN A 59 -4.69 10.11 7.09
N GLU A 60 -5.28 10.93 6.21
CA GLU A 60 -6.71 10.88 5.87
C GLU A 60 -6.99 10.70 4.36
N THR A 61 -5.96 10.81 3.54
CA THR A 61 -6.08 10.79 2.09
C THR A 61 -4.93 10.04 1.44
N GLY A 62 -5.29 9.32 0.38
CA GLY A 62 -4.31 8.62 -0.41
C GLY A 62 -4.95 7.80 -1.53
N TRP A 63 -4.16 6.85 -1.98
CA TRP A 63 -4.48 5.92 -3.05
C TRP A 63 -4.24 4.51 -2.56
N THR A 64 -5.08 3.58 -2.97
CA THR A 64 -4.94 2.17 -2.63
C THR A 64 -5.16 1.31 -3.86
N LEU A 65 -4.35 0.26 -4.00
CA LEU A 65 -4.58 -0.83 -4.92
C LEU A 65 -4.75 -2.08 -4.06
N HIS A 66 -5.94 -2.67 -4.07
CA HIS A 66 -6.25 -3.85 -3.28
C HIS A 66 -6.56 -5.04 -4.20
N LYS A 67 -5.91 -6.17 -3.94
CA LYS A 67 -6.03 -7.40 -4.73
C LYS A 67 -6.06 -8.61 -3.81
N GLY A 68 -6.53 -9.75 -4.34
CA GLY A 68 -6.46 -11.01 -3.59
C GLY A 68 -5.02 -11.48 -3.42
N CYS A 69 -4.73 -12.25 -2.37
CA CYS A 69 -3.38 -12.77 -2.14
C CYS A 69 -2.84 -13.65 -3.29
N THR A 70 -3.71 -14.28 -4.09
CA THR A 70 -3.32 -15.04 -5.30
C THR A 70 -2.78 -14.16 -6.42
N GLU A 71 -2.99 -12.84 -6.35
CA GLU A 71 -2.55 -11.85 -7.34
C GLU A 71 -1.30 -11.09 -6.88
N LEU A 72 -0.59 -11.58 -5.86
CA LEU A 72 0.59 -10.92 -5.28
C LEU A 72 1.63 -10.52 -6.34
N ASP A 73 1.89 -11.36 -7.34
CA ASP A 73 2.85 -11.05 -8.40
C ASP A 73 2.38 -9.88 -9.29
N GLN A 74 1.08 -9.73 -9.53
CA GLN A 74 0.54 -8.56 -10.22
C GLN A 74 0.73 -7.29 -9.40
N VAL A 75 0.51 -7.37 -8.08
CA VAL A 75 0.73 -6.24 -7.17
C VAL A 75 2.21 -5.86 -7.16
N ARG A 76 3.13 -6.83 -7.12
CA ARG A 76 4.57 -6.60 -7.25
C ARG A 76 4.95 -5.93 -8.57
N ASP A 77 4.38 -6.40 -9.68
CA ASP A 77 4.60 -5.80 -10.98
C ASP A 77 4.12 -4.34 -11.04
N VAL A 78 2.99 -4.03 -10.39
CA VAL A 78 2.52 -2.66 -10.25
C VAL A 78 3.45 -1.84 -9.36
N ALA A 79 3.89 -2.35 -8.22
CA ALA A 79 4.84 -1.67 -7.34
C ALA A 79 6.14 -1.29 -8.07
N ASN A 80 6.64 -2.17 -8.94
CA ASN A 80 7.84 -1.92 -9.76
C ASN A 80 7.62 -0.87 -10.85
N LYS A 81 6.36 -0.60 -11.25
CA LYS A 81 6.01 0.44 -12.23
C LYS A 81 5.82 1.82 -11.61
N ILE A 82 5.74 1.92 -10.28
CA ILE A 82 5.64 3.21 -9.59
C ILE A 82 6.99 3.92 -9.67
N THR A 83 7.07 4.89 -10.58
CA THR A 83 8.24 5.77 -10.74
C THR A 83 8.24 6.89 -9.71
N THR A 84 9.42 7.49 -9.49
CA THR A 84 9.64 8.63 -8.59
C THR A 84 10.11 9.82 -9.43
N PRO A 85 9.57 11.04 -9.26
CA PRO A 85 8.53 11.41 -8.28
C PRO A 85 7.17 10.77 -8.59
N ILE A 86 6.45 10.36 -7.54
CA ILE A 86 5.13 9.73 -7.67
C ILE A 86 4.10 10.79 -8.03
N SER A 87 3.36 10.57 -9.11
CA SER A 87 2.22 11.40 -9.51
C SER A 87 0.88 10.72 -9.23
N GLN A 88 -0.16 11.50 -8.93
CA GLN A 88 -1.53 10.96 -8.81
C GLN A 88 -2.01 10.37 -10.15
N GLN A 89 -1.64 10.98 -11.27
CA GLN A 89 -1.99 10.50 -12.61
C GLN A 89 -1.44 9.09 -12.88
N GLN A 90 -0.19 8.82 -12.51
CA GLN A 90 0.41 7.49 -12.62
C GLN A 90 -0.39 6.46 -11.79
N LEU A 91 -0.82 6.82 -10.58
CA LEU A 91 -1.59 5.90 -9.73
C LEU A 91 -2.95 5.55 -10.36
N ILE A 92 -3.62 6.53 -10.98
CA ILE A 92 -4.86 6.30 -11.74
C ILE A 92 -4.62 5.30 -12.88
N GLU A 93 -3.54 5.49 -13.66
CA GLU A 93 -3.20 4.61 -14.80
C GLU A 93 -2.83 3.19 -14.36
N LEU A 94 -2.25 3.03 -13.17
CA LEU A 94 -1.95 1.75 -12.54
C LEU A 94 -3.16 1.09 -11.87
N GLY A 95 -4.33 1.74 -11.90
CA GLY A 95 -5.58 1.19 -11.38
C GLY A 95 -5.78 1.37 -9.87
N PHE A 96 -5.06 2.30 -9.25
CA PHE A 96 -5.32 2.67 -7.86
C PHE A 96 -6.66 3.41 -7.74
N THR A 97 -7.34 3.20 -6.63
CA THR A 97 -8.52 3.96 -6.27
C THR A 97 -8.18 4.98 -5.19
N LYS A 98 -8.74 6.18 -5.33
CA LYS A 98 -8.63 7.22 -4.31
C LYS A 98 -9.47 6.82 -3.10
N TRP A 99 -8.95 7.04 -1.91
CA TRP A 99 -9.68 6.84 -0.66
C TRP A 99 -9.54 8.06 0.24
N HIS A 100 -10.54 8.24 1.12
CA HIS A 100 -10.60 9.32 2.09
C HIS A 100 -11.20 8.78 3.40
N GLY A 101 -10.51 8.97 4.53
CA GLY A 101 -10.89 8.45 5.84
C GLY A 101 -9.67 8.13 6.70
N TRP A 102 -9.84 7.61 7.92
CA TRP A 102 -8.72 7.10 8.71
C TRP A 102 -8.29 5.73 8.18
N TYR A 103 -6.98 5.52 8.03
CA TYR A 103 -6.43 4.22 7.68
C TYR A 103 -6.43 3.31 8.93
N GLU A 104 -7.45 2.45 9.07
CA GLU A 104 -7.52 1.36 10.06
C GLU A 104 -7.32 -0.01 9.40
#